data_AF-D8TDV6-F1
#
_entry.id   AF-D8TDV6-F1
#
_cell.length_a   1.000
_cell.length_b   1.000
_cell.length_c   1.000
_cell.angle_alpha   90.00
_cell.angle_beta   90.00
_cell.angle_gamma   90.00
#
_symmetry.space_group_name_H-M   'P 1'
#
loop_
_entity.id
_entity.type
_entity.pdbx_description
1 polymer ?
#
loop_
_entity_poly.entity_id
_entity_poly.type
_entity_poly.pdbx_seq_one_letter_code
_entity_poly.pdbx_strand_id
1 'polypeptide(L)'
;MAERLEHGLALLPRVRLFLVFRRLGRSAVKHIDEWLLKEWVRSVVRKSLKVELGEKDLVKCRVEEEAVTWELFVWDSQVELARKSCVGALDGVEFIIGGAKLRCGVQFDEKDSFAALRSSWETVFGSDVSDHSSNFPDTLVLKGLPSRWFAEPRVSTQASVLVTHTVFSKFGKLRNLEIVNESDTGKTSSLQCNVWIQYEKYSGFYNAVEALCGRSMQKFQSQLSVGVGQ
;
A
#
# COMPACT_ATOMS: atom_id res chain seq x y z
N MET A 1 0.94 -11.25 -11.11
CA MET A 1 0.59 -10.52 -12.36
C MET A 1 -0.30 -9.34 -11.99
N ALA A 2 -0.25 -8.23 -12.74
CA ALA A 2 -1.12 -7.08 -12.52
C ALA A 2 -2.56 -7.44 -12.87
N GLU A 3 -3.51 -7.11 -12.00
CA GLU A 3 -4.93 -7.30 -12.28
C GLU A 3 -5.52 -6.01 -12.85
N ARG A 4 -6.03 -6.07 -14.08
CA ARG A 4 -6.61 -4.90 -14.74
C ARG A 4 -8.01 -4.62 -14.21
N LEU A 5 -8.26 -3.34 -13.97
CA LEU A 5 -9.56 -2.77 -13.68
C LEU A 5 -9.99 -1.88 -14.85
N GLU A 6 -11.21 -1.37 -14.78
CA GLU A 6 -11.76 -0.46 -15.78
C GLU A 6 -11.07 0.92 -15.74
N HIS A 7 -11.25 1.70 -16.81
CA HIS A 7 -10.73 3.07 -16.94
C HIS A 7 -9.20 3.21 -16.81
N GLY A 8 -8.46 2.17 -17.18
CA GLY A 8 -6.99 2.16 -17.17
C GLY A 8 -6.39 2.03 -15.77
N LEU A 9 -7.20 1.65 -14.77
CA LEU A 9 -6.74 1.29 -13.45
C LEU A 9 -6.24 -0.17 -13.44
N ALA A 10 -5.30 -0.46 -12.56
CA ALA A 10 -4.88 -1.82 -12.28
C ALA A 10 -4.39 -1.95 -10.84
N LEU A 11 -4.51 -3.16 -10.33
CA LEU A 11 -3.96 -3.57 -9.05
C LEU A 11 -2.61 -4.23 -9.30
N LEU A 12 -1.56 -3.55 -8.88
CA LEU A 12 -0.20 -4.03 -8.95
C LEU A 12 0.19 -4.68 -7.63
N PRO A 13 0.75 -5.90 -7.65
CA PRO A 13 1.18 -6.56 -6.44
C PRO A 13 2.33 -5.77 -5.81
N ARG A 14 2.24 -5.57 -4.49
CA ARG A 14 3.16 -4.71 -3.74
C ARG A 14 3.34 -5.24 -2.33
N VAL A 15 4.59 -5.55 -1.98
CA VAL A 15 4.97 -5.79 -0.59
C VAL A 15 5.29 -4.45 0.06
N ARG A 16 4.63 -4.13 1.17
CA ARG A 16 4.94 -2.99 2.02
C ARG A 16 5.68 -3.50 3.27
N LEU A 17 6.83 -2.93 3.55
CA LEU A 17 7.72 -3.32 4.64
C LEU A 17 8.01 -2.09 5.49
N PHE A 18 7.97 -2.24 6.82
CA PHE A 18 8.48 -1.23 7.73
C PHE A 18 9.86 -1.65 8.22
N LEU A 19 10.88 -0.91 7.81
CA LEU A 19 12.27 -1.12 8.22
C LEU A 19 12.55 -0.23 9.43
N VAL A 20 12.92 -0.86 10.54
CA VAL A 20 13.27 -0.18 11.78
C VAL A 20 14.77 -0.32 11.99
N PHE A 21 15.49 0.78 11.85
CA PHE A 21 16.93 0.83 12.07
C PHE A 21 17.20 1.34 13.47
N ARG A 22 17.65 0.47 14.37
CA ARG A 22 18.02 0.84 15.75
C ARG A 22 19.51 0.96 15.90
N ARG A 23 19.95 1.97 16.66
CA ARG A 23 21.34 2.13 17.02
C ARG A 23 21.75 1.09 18.07
N LEU A 24 22.95 0.52 17.89
CA LEU A 24 23.55 -0.38 18.86
C LEU A 24 24.69 0.33 19.59
N GLY A 25 24.49 0.59 20.88
CA GLY A 25 25.48 1.21 21.76
C GLY A 25 25.59 2.73 21.62
N ARG A 26 26.50 3.34 22.40
CA ARG A 26 26.80 4.78 22.34
C ARG A 26 27.74 5.04 21.15
N SER A 27 27.21 5.64 20.09
CA SER A 27 28.00 6.15 18.97
C SER A 27 28.26 7.65 19.16
N ALA A 28 29.48 8.10 18.85
CA ALA A 28 29.85 9.51 18.83
C ALA A 28 29.16 10.29 17.68
N VAL A 29 28.63 9.57 16.68
CA VAL A 29 27.99 10.15 15.51
C VAL A 29 26.55 10.52 15.87
N LYS A 30 26.20 11.81 15.79
CA LYS A 30 24.85 12.28 16.15
C LYS A 30 23.79 11.87 15.13
N HIS A 31 24.10 11.97 13.83
CA HIS A 31 23.13 11.73 12.75
C HIS A 31 23.46 10.45 11.96
N ILE A 32 22.43 9.66 11.65
CA ILE A 32 22.55 8.53 10.73
C ILE A 32 22.52 9.08 9.31
N ASP A 33 23.51 8.72 8.49
CA ASP A 33 23.56 9.10 7.09
C ASP A 33 22.45 8.37 6.30
N GLU A 34 21.44 9.13 5.89
CA GLU A 34 20.28 8.62 5.19
C GLU A 34 20.60 8.12 3.79
N TRP A 35 21.55 8.76 3.10
CA TRP A 35 21.91 8.35 1.75
C TRP A 35 22.60 6.98 1.78
N LEU A 36 23.57 6.79 2.68
CA LEU A 36 24.23 5.51 2.87
C LEU A 36 23.24 4.41 3.27
N LEU A 37 22.26 4.74 4.12
CA LEU A 37 21.23 3.80 4.52
C LEU A 37 20.32 3.42 3.33
N LYS A 38 19.99 4.36 2.44
CA LYS A 38 19.21 4.10 1.21
C LYS A 38 19.97 3.18 0.29
N GLU A 39 21.27 3.45 0.07
CA GLU A 39 22.13 2.61 -0.76
C GLU A 39 22.30 1.20 -0.18
N TRP A 40 22.39 1.08 1.14
CA TRP A 40 22.46 -0.23 1.79
C TRP A 40 21.18 -1.04 1.53
N VAL A 41 19.99 -0.48 1.78
CA VAL A 41 18.72 -1.18 1.47
C VAL A 41 18.62 -1.48 -0.03
N ARG A 42 19.00 -0.50 -0.87
CA ARG A 42 19.40 -0.58 -2.29
C ARG A 42 20.01 -1.94 -2.65
N SER A 43 21.20 -2.12 -2.10
CA SER A 43 22.08 -3.24 -2.37
C SER A 43 21.52 -4.58 -1.91
N VAL A 44 20.91 -4.62 -0.71
CA VAL A 44 20.37 -5.85 -0.14
C VAL A 44 19.16 -6.33 -0.94
N VAL A 45 18.22 -5.43 -1.25
CA VAL A 45 17.02 -5.78 -2.03
C VAL A 45 17.41 -6.21 -3.44
N ARG A 46 18.33 -5.50 -4.10
CA ARG A 46 18.83 -5.90 -5.42
C ARG A 46 19.51 -7.27 -5.39
N LYS A 47 20.27 -7.58 -4.35
CA LYS A 47 20.96 -8.87 -4.20
C LYS A 47 20.00 -10.02 -3.91
N SER A 48 19.03 -9.80 -3.02
CA SER A 48 18.14 -10.85 -2.50
C SER A 48 16.92 -11.09 -3.38
N LEU A 49 16.32 -10.03 -3.91
CA LEU A 49 15.08 -10.09 -4.69
C LEU A 49 15.30 -9.94 -6.20
N LYS A 50 16.49 -9.48 -6.62
CA LYS A 50 16.77 -9.11 -8.03
C LYS A 50 15.79 -8.05 -8.57
N VAL A 51 15.26 -7.22 -7.66
CA VAL A 51 14.36 -6.10 -7.97
C VAL A 51 15.15 -4.79 -7.82
N GLU A 52 14.98 -3.88 -8.76
CA GLU A 52 15.49 -2.51 -8.65
C GLU A 52 14.47 -1.62 -7.95
N LEU A 53 14.92 -0.86 -6.95
CA LEU A 53 14.10 0.08 -6.21
C LEU A 53 14.33 1.50 -6.73
N GLY A 54 13.24 2.17 -7.09
CA GLY A 54 13.22 3.60 -7.39
C GLY A 54 13.32 4.46 -6.14
N GLU A 55 13.42 5.78 -6.33
CA GLU A 55 13.49 6.73 -5.22
C GLU A 55 12.19 6.79 -4.40
N LYS A 56 11.03 6.60 -5.07
CA LYS A 56 9.71 6.62 -4.43
C LYS A 56 9.38 5.34 -3.65
N ASP A 57 10.20 4.30 -3.80
CA ASP A 57 9.98 3.00 -3.16
C ASP A 57 10.50 2.97 -1.70
N LEU A 58 11.30 3.97 -1.30
CA LEU A 58 11.78 4.14 0.06
C LEU A 58 11.30 5.47 0.64
N VAL A 59 10.32 5.40 1.53
CA VAL A 59 9.73 6.56 2.19
C VAL A 59 10.15 6.57 3.64
N LYS A 60 10.75 7.68 4.09
CA LYS A 60 11.13 7.86 5.49
C LYS A 60 9.90 8.25 6.31
N CYS A 61 9.54 7.45 7.32
CA CYS A 61 8.33 7.66 8.11
C CYS A 61 8.59 8.46 9.38
N ARG A 62 9.59 8.06 10.17
CA ARG A 62 9.81 8.60 11.51
C ARG A 62 11.29 8.58 11.89
N VAL A 63 11.72 9.64 12.54
CA VAL A 63 13.04 9.73 13.19
C VAL A 63 12.80 9.88 14.68
N GLU A 64 13.33 8.93 15.42
CA GLU A 64 13.49 9.03 16.87
C GLU A 64 14.99 9.11 17.18
N GLU A 65 15.32 9.49 18.41
CA GLU A 65 16.71 9.73 18.81
C GLU A 65 17.63 8.51 18.59
N GLU A 66 17.08 7.29 18.77
CA GLU A 66 17.83 6.03 18.64
C GLU A 66 17.33 5.12 17.52
N ALA A 67 16.25 5.49 16.83
CA ALA A 67 15.63 4.65 15.81
C ALA A 67 15.14 5.46 14.60
N VAL A 68 15.37 4.93 13.41
CA VAL A 68 14.82 5.47 12.16
C VAL A 68 13.90 4.43 11.55
N THR A 69 12.66 4.81 11.26
CA THR A 69 11.68 3.93 10.63
C THR A 69 11.40 4.37 9.20
N TRP A 70 11.57 3.45 8.27
CA TRP A 70 11.30 3.62 6.85
C TRP A 70 10.22 2.67 6.38
N GLU A 71 9.56 3.05 5.31
CA GLU A 71 8.60 2.26 4.58
C GLU A 71 9.19 1.93 3.21
N LEU A 72 9.28 0.64 2.92
CA LEU A 72 9.82 0.09 1.69
C LEU A 72 8.68 -0.58 0.92
N PHE A 73 8.55 -0.19 -0.34
CA PHE A 73 7.63 -0.82 -1.30
C PHE A 73 8.41 -1.67 -2.29
N VAL A 74 8.09 -2.96 -2.35
CA VAL A 74 8.66 -3.90 -3.33
C VAL A 74 7.56 -4.33 -4.29
N TRP A 75 7.74 -4.03 -5.56
CA TRP A 75 6.79 -4.35 -6.63
C TRP A 75 7.08 -5.75 -7.21
N ASP A 76 6.68 -6.79 -6.47
CA ASP A 76 6.90 -8.17 -6.89
C ASP A 76 5.58 -8.92 -7.07
N SER A 77 5.51 -9.72 -8.13
CA SER A 77 4.35 -10.58 -8.41
C SER A 77 4.17 -11.74 -7.43
N GLN A 78 5.25 -12.18 -6.78
CA GLN A 78 5.28 -13.23 -5.76
C GLN A 78 5.39 -12.58 -4.37
N VAL A 79 4.36 -11.81 -3.99
CA VAL A 79 4.30 -11.00 -2.75
C VAL A 79 4.80 -11.78 -1.53
N GLU A 80 4.32 -13.00 -1.31
CA GLU A 80 4.70 -13.81 -0.13
C GLU A 80 6.14 -14.34 -0.18
N LEU A 81 6.66 -14.68 -1.37
CA LEU A 81 8.05 -15.11 -1.51
C LEU A 81 8.99 -13.92 -1.32
N ALA A 82 8.65 -12.79 -1.90
CA ALA A 82 9.38 -11.53 -1.73
C ALA A 82 9.38 -11.10 -0.26
N ARG A 83 8.23 -11.22 0.42
CA ARG A 83 8.09 -10.99 1.87
C ARG A 83 9.09 -11.82 2.66
N LYS A 84 9.08 -13.16 2.47
CA LYS A 84 10.00 -14.09 3.17
C LYS A 84 11.46 -13.79 2.87
N SER A 85 11.78 -13.50 1.61
CA SER A 85 13.13 -13.17 1.18
C SER A 85 13.63 -11.87 1.80
N CYS A 86 12.78 -10.84 1.92
CA CYS A 86 13.10 -9.61 2.63
C CYS A 86 13.36 -9.84 4.12
N VAL A 87 12.53 -10.65 4.81
CA VAL A 87 12.79 -10.99 6.23
C VAL A 87 14.15 -11.66 6.36
N GLY A 88 14.40 -12.72 5.59
CA GLY A 88 15.65 -13.46 5.67
C GLY A 88 16.89 -12.63 5.32
N ALA A 89 16.73 -11.58 4.51
CA ALA A 89 17.84 -10.74 4.07
C ALA A 89 18.09 -9.49 4.93
N LEU A 90 17.05 -8.94 5.58
CA LEU A 90 17.12 -7.65 6.27
C LEU A 90 16.93 -7.78 7.78
N ASP A 91 16.09 -8.70 8.24
CA ASP A 91 15.70 -8.76 9.65
C ASP A 91 16.85 -9.22 10.54
N GLY A 92 17.09 -8.46 11.61
CA GLY A 92 18.17 -8.71 12.56
C GLY A 92 19.57 -8.38 12.06
N VAL A 93 19.75 -7.94 10.81
CA VAL A 93 21.09 -7.68 10.25
C VAL A 93 21.74 -6.49 10.93
N GLU A 94 22.96 -6.70 11.42
CA GLU A 94 23.81 -5.66 11.99
C GLU A 94 24.82 -5.17 10.97
N PHE A 95 24.99 -3.86 10.87
CA PHE A 95 25.94 -3.24 9.95
C PHE A 95 26.45 -1.91 10.50
N ILE A 96 27.52 -1.39 9.90
CA ILE A 96 28.11 -0.10 10.26
C ILE A 96 27.99 0.83 9.06
N ILE A 97 27.35 1.98 9.26
CA ILE A 97 27.21 3.04 8.25
C ILE A 97 27.60 4.37 8.89
N GLY A 98 28.50 5.10 8.24
CA GLY A 98 28.93 6.42 8.71
C GLY A 98 29.49 6.42 10.14
N GLY A 99 30.05 5.30 10.61
CA GLY A 99 30.56 5.14 11.99
C GLY A 99 29.50 4.81 13.05
N ALA A 100 28.22 4.66 12.67
CA ALA A 100 27.17 4.18 13.55
C ALA A 100 26.91 2.68 13.33
N LYS A 101 26.94 1.89 14.41
CA LYS A 101 26.51 0.49 14.38
C LYS A 101 24.98 0.44 14.49
N LEU A 102 24.32 -0.17 13.51
CA LEU A 102 22.87 -0.26 13.41
C LEU A 102 22.43 -1.73 13.32
N ARG A 103 21.22 -2.01 13.78
CA ARG A 103 20.48 -3.25 13.53
C ARG A 103 19.21 -2.92 12.75
N CYS A 104 18.97 -3.60 11.63
CA CYS A 104 17.71 -3.54 10.91
C CYS A 104 16.72 -4.54 11.50
N GLY A 105 15.48 -4.11 11.71
CA GLY A 105 14.34 -4.99 11.96
C GLY A 105 13.30 -4.78 10.87
N VAL A 106 12.62 -5.85 10.47
CA VAL A 106 11.55 -5.82 9.48
C VAL A 106 10.20 -6.04 10.17
N GLN A 107 9.27 -5.15 9.90
CA GLN A 107 7.88 -5.22 10.38
C GLN A 107 6.91 -5.16 9.20
N PHE A 108 5.70 -5.67 9.42
CA PHE A 108 4.65 -5.76 8.41
C PHE A 108 3.38 -5.07 8.90
N ASP A 109 2.65 -4.46 7.96
CA ASP A 109 1.25 -4.13 8.22
C ASP A 109 0.42 -5.42 8.11
N GLU A 110 -0.30 -5.77 9.16
CA GLU A 110 -1.23 -6.90 9.14
C GLU A 110 -2.31 -6.72 8.06
N LYS A 111 -2.61 -5.46 7.70
CA LYS A 111 -3.55 -5.11 6.62
C LYS A 111 -3.11 -5.56 5.23
N ASP A 112 -1.81 -5.83 5.04
CA ASP A 112 -1.28 -6.35 3.78
C ASP A 112 -1.27 -7.89 3.73
N SER A 113 -1.85 -8.56 4.73
CA SER A 113 -2.07 -10.01 4.75
C SER A 113 -3.55 -10.33 4.68
N PHE A 114 -3.96 -11.04 3.62
CA PHE A 114 -5.36 -11.41 3.45
C PHE A 114 -5.83 -12.34 4.58
N ALA A 115 -4.97 -13.25 5.03
CA ALA A 115 -5.30 -14.14 6.13
C ALA A 115 -5.52 -13.38 7.45
N ALA A 116 -4.70 -12.36 7.73
CA ALA A 116 -4.85 -11.55 8.93
C ALA A 116 -6.11 -10.66 8.86
N LEU A 117 -6.32 -10.01 7.70
CA LEU A 117 -7.55 -9.28 7.43
C LEU A 117 -8.79 -10.18 7.60
N ARG A 118 -8.76 -11.39 7.05
CA ARG A 118 -9.84 -12.36 7.16
C ARG A 118 -10.14 -12.74 8.60
N SER A 119 -9.12 -13.11 9.34
CA SER A 119 -9.25 -13.42 10.76
C SER A 119 -9.85 -12.24 11.55
N SER A 120 -9.57 -11.00 11.15
CA SER A 120 -10.06 -9.81 11.85
C SER A 120 -11.58 -9.65 11.76
N TRP A 121 -12.19 -9.86 10.58
CA TRP A 121 -13.65 -9.79 10.47
C TRP A 121 -14.32 -11.09 10.91
N GLU A 122 -13.69 -12.25 10.75
CA GLU A 122 -14.22 -13.51 11.30
C GLU A 122 -14.34 -13.47 12.83
N THR A 123 -13.50 -12.70 13.51
CA THR A 123 -13.62 -12.47 14.96
C THR A 123 -14.88 -11.67 15.33
N VAL A 124 -15.34 -10.78 14.44
CA VAL A 124 -16.50 -9.90 14.67
C VAL A 124 -17.81 -10.54 14.20
N PHE A 125 -17.79 -11.20 13.04
CA PHE A 125 -18.97 -11.73 12.37
C PHE A 125 -19.11 -13.27 12.48
N GLY A 126 -18.11 -13.96 13.01
CA GLY A 126 -18.04 -15.42 13.08
C GLY A 126 -17.32 -16.04 11.87
N SER A 127 -17.02 -17.33 11.94
CA SER A 127 -16.40 -18.09 10.84
C SER A 127 -17.39 -18.50 9.74
N ASP A 128 -18.68 -18.56 10.07
CA ASP A 128 -19.73 -19.11 9.19
C ASP A 128 -20.42 -18.02 8.36
N VAL A 129 -19.66 -16.97 8.01
CA VAL A 129 -20.13 -15.86 7.20
C VAL A 129 -20.33 -16.33 5.77
N SER A 130 -21.56 -16.15 5.27
CA SER A 130 -21.95 -16.53 3.92
C SER A 130 -22.98 -15.56 3.36
N ASP A 131 -23.26 -15.67 2.06
CA ASP A 131 -24.29 -14.88 1.37
C ASP A 131 -25.70 -15.07 1.96
N HIS A 132 -25.92 -16.10 2.80
CA HIS A 132 -27.18 -16.38 3.46
C HIS A 132 -27.22 -15.94 4.93
N SER A 133 -26.09 -15.50 5.47
CA SER A 133 -26.05 -14.99 6.84
C SER A 133 -26.76 -13.63 6.91
N SER A 134 -27.48 -13.37 8.00
CA SER A 134 -28.12 -12.07 8.21
C SER A 134 -27.14 -10.98 8.64
N ASN A 135 -25.93 -11.37 9.04
CA ASN A 135 -24.89 -10.49 9.54
C ASN A 135 -23.54 -10.88 8.91
N PHE A 136 -23.20 -10.26 7.77
CA PHE A 136 -21.91 -10.40 7.11
C PHE A 136 -21.26 -9.04 6.89
N PRO A 137 -19.92 -8.94 6.86
CA PRO A 137 -19.24 -7.76 6.38
C PRO A 137 -19.57 -7.58 4.89
N ASP A 138 -20.17 -6.45 4.56
CA ASP A 138 -20.59 -6.11 3.20
C ASP A 138 -19.97 -4.80 2.71
N THR A 139 -19.36 -4.03 3.62
CA THR A 139 -18.90 -2.67 3.37
C THR A 139 -17.38 -2.60 3.34
N LEU A 140 -16.85 -2.19 2.20
CA LEU A 140 -15.45 -1.89 1.95
C LEU A 140 -15.21 -0.38 1.96
N VAL A 141 -14.21 0.08 2.73
CA VAL A 141 -13.84 1.50 2.81
C VAL A 141 -12.44 1.70 2.26
N LEU A 142 -12.31 2.50 1.21
CA LEU A 142 -11.04 2.86 0.59
C LEU A 142 -10.76 4.34 0.84
N LYS A 143 -9.57 4.65 1.33
CA LYS A 143 -9.21 6.01 1.74
C LYS A 143 -8.06 6.57 0.92
N GLY A 144 -8.03 7.90 0.77
CA GLY A 144 -6.94 8.64 0.14
C GLY A 144 -6.75 8.33 -1.35
N LEU A 145 -7.81 7.89 -2.04
CA LEU A 145 -7.72 7.57 -3.46
C LEU A 145 -7.71 8.86 -4.30
N PRO A 146 -6.88 8.99 -5.36
CA PRO A 146 -6.91 10.18 -6.19
C PRO A 146 -8.26 10.36 -6.91
N SER A 147 -8.96 11.47 -6.68
CA SER A 147 -10.31 11.71 -7.24
C SER A 147 -10.33 11.66 -8.78
N ARG A 148 -9.23 12.08 -9.43
CA ARG A 148 -9.05 12.02 -10.89
C ARG A 148 -9.00 10.60 -11.46
N TRP A 149 -8.75 9.58 -10.65
CA TRP A 149 -8.83 8.19 -11.11
C TRP A 149 -10.25 7.82 -11.48
N PHE A 150 -11.22 8.39 -10.77
CA PHE A 150 -12.64 8.12 -10.93
C PHE A 150 -13.41 9.26 -11.62
N ALA A 151 -12.73 10.31 -12.06
CA ALA A 151 -13.39 11.40 -12.76
C ALA A 151 -13.74 11.03 -14.21
N GLU A 152 -14.85 11.56 -14.72
CA GLU A 152 -15.22 11.44 -16.12
C GLU A 152 -14.24 12.26 -17.00
N PRO A 153 -13.69 11.67 -18.08
CA PRO A 153 -12.71 12.36 -18.91
C PRO A 153 -13.26 13.68 -19.47
N ARG A 154 -12.52 14.78 -19.25
CA ARG A 154 -12.77 16.12 -19.83
C ARG A 154 -13.94 16.92 -19.23
N VAL A 155 -14.63 16.40 -18.20
CA VAL A 155 -15.84 17.04 -17.68
C VAL A 155 -15.71 17.48 -16.21
N SER A 156 -14.92 16.77 -15.40
CA SER A 156 -14.79 17.08 -13.97
C SER A 156 -13.45 16.66 -13.40
N THR A 157 -13.05 17.30 -12.30
CA THR A 157 -11.94 16.85 -11.44
C THR A 157 -12.43 16.03 -10.25
N GLN A 158 -13.75 15.97 -10.03
CA GLN A 158 -14.37 15.20 -8.96
C GLN A 158 -14.58 13.76 -9.38
N ALA A 159 -14.51 12.84 -8.41
CA ALA A 159 -14.78 11.44 -8.62
C ALA A 159 -16.25 11.23 -9.00
N SER A 160 -16.50 10.52 -10.10
CA SER A 160 -17.84 10.16 -10.59
C SER A 160 -18.29 8.87 -9.93
N VAL A 161 -19.53 8.86 -9.44
CA VAL A 161 -20.20 7.67 -8.92
C VAL A 161 -20.27 6.59 -10.00
N LEU A 162 -20.52 6.96 -11.26
CA LEU A 162 -20.66 6.02 -12.36
C LEU A 162 -19.34 5.31 -12.69
N VAL A 163 -18.25 6.06 -12.78
CA VAL A 163 -16.90 5.50 -13.04
C VAL A 163 -16.48 4.60 -11.88
N THR A 164 -16.68 5.07 -10.64
CA THR A 164 -16.35 4.32 -9.43
C THR A 164 -17.16 3.03 -9.34
N HIS A 165 -18.47 3.10 -9.61
CA HIS A 165 -19.34 1.94 -9.66
C HIS A 165 -18.84 0.93 -10.69
N THR A 166 -18.48 1.38 -11.89
CA THR A 166 -17.99 0.51 -12.97
C THR A 166 -16.73 -0.25 -12.52
N VAL A 167 -15.78 0.44 -11.88
CA VAL A 167 -14.54 -0.18 -11.37
C VAL A 167 -14.83 -1.27 -10.32
N PHE A 168 -15.67 -0.98 -9.31
CA PHE A 168 -15.90 -1.91 -8.20
C PHE A 168 -16.97 -2.96 -8.45
N SER A 169 -17.85 -2.74 -9.43
CA SER A 169 -18.83 -3.74 -9.88
C SER A 169 -18.18 -5.02 -10.41
N LYS A 170 -16.89 -4.96 -10.77
CA LYS A 170 -16.08 -6.12 -11.16
C LYS A 170 -16.02 -7.21 -10.08
N PHE A 171 -16.04 -6.82 -8.80
CA PHE A 171 -15.94 -7.77 -7.69
C PHE A 171 -17.28 -8.36 -7.28
N GLY A 172 -18.38 -7.66 -7.56
CA GLY A 172 -19.75 -8.06 -7.25
C GLY A 172 -20.73 -6.91 -7.42
N LYS A 173 -22.03 -7.21 -7.32
CA LYS A 173 -23.08 -6.18 -7.42
C LYS A 173 -23.08 -5.27 -6.20
N LEU A 174 -23.09 -3.96 -6.44
CA LEU A 174 -23.08 -2.94 -5.39
C LEU A 174 -24.52 -2.66 -4.93
N ARG A 175 -24.73 -2.67 -3.61
CA ARG A 175 -25.96 -2.22 -2.95
C ARG A 175 -25.98 -0.71 -2.78
N ASN A 176 -24.84 -0.15 -2.37
CA ASN A 176 -24.67 1.28 -2.15
C ASN A 176 -23.23 1.70 -2.45
N LEU A 177 -23.05 2.94 -2.88
CA LEU A 177 -21.75 3.53 -3.17
C LEU A 177 -21.77 5.00 -2.76
N GLU A 178 -20.86 5.37 -1.86
CA GLU A 178 -20.71 6.73 -1.39
C GLU A 178 -19.27 7.21 -1.59
N ILE A 179 -19.12 8.44 -2.08
CA ILE A 179 -17.83 9.07 -2.33
C ILE A 179 -17.79 10.36 -1.52
N VAL A 180 -16.82 10.47 -0.61
CA VAL A 180 -16.59 11.69 0.19
C VAL A 180 -15.26 12.31 -0.21
N ASN A 181 -15.27 13.57 -0.59
CA ASN A 181 -14.05 14.31 -0.92
C ASN A 181 -13.44 14.91 0.34
N GLU A 182 -12.11 14.89 0.48
CA GLU A 182 -11.47 15.47 1.67
C GLU A 182 -11.58 17.01 1.75
N SER A 183 -12.02 17.68 0.68
CA SER A 183 -12.29 19.13 0.66
C SER A 183 -13.30 19.59 1.70
N ASP A 184 -14.20 18.70 2.11
CA ASP A 184 -15.30 19.03 3.02
C ASP A 184 -14.81 19.18 4.48
N THR A 185 -13.51 18.98 4.72
CA THR A 185 -12.84 19.11 6.03
C THR A 185 -11.92 20.36 6.16
N GLY A 186 -11.89 21.23 5.14
CA GLY A 186 -11.32 22.59 5.27
C GLY A 186 -9.80 22.73 5.11
N LYS A 187 -9.06 21.74 4.61
CA LYS A 187 -7.63 21.88 4.25
C LYS A 187 -7.35 21.44 2.81
N THR A 188 -6.96 22.41 1.99
CA THR A 188 -6.23 22.31 0.70
C THR A 188 -6.59 21.17 -0.27
N SER A 189 -7.29 21.54 -1.35
CA SER A 189 -7.38 20.91 -2.68
C SER A 189 -7.89 19.46 -2.79
N SER A 190 -8.98 19.35 -3.56
CA SER A 190 -9.83 18.21 -3.98
C SER A 190 -9.15 17.04 -4.73
N LEU A 191 -7.91 16.68 -4.37
CA LEU A 191 -7.15 15.67 -5.10
C LEU A 191 -7.42 14.23 -4.64
N GLN A 192 -7.98 14.04 -3.44
CA GLN A 192 -8.25 12.72 -2.88
C GLN A 192 -9.71 12.57 -2.42
N CYS A 193 -10.22 11.35 -2.55
CA CYS A 193 -11.54 10.93 -2.12
C CYS A 193 -11.46 9.63 -1.31
N ASN A 194 -12.41 9.49 -0.40
CA ASN A 194 -12.71 8.26 0.31
C ASN A 194 -13.96 7.64 -0.33
N VAL A 195 -13.95 6.32 -0.51
CA VAL A 195 -15.02 5.57 -1.18
C VAL A 195 -15.52 4.48 -0.24
N TRP A 196 -16.82 4.48 0.04
CA TRP A 196 -17.53 3.43 0.77
C TRP A 196 -18.36 2.62 -0.20
N ILE A 197 -18.10 1.32 -0.23
CA ILE A 197 -18.68 0.39 -1.20
C ILE A 197 -19.40 -0.68 -0.40
N GLN A 198 -20.72 -0.77 -0.53
CA GLN A 198 -21.50 -1.83 0.08
C GLN A 198 -21.92 -2.84 -1.00
N TYR A 199 -21.57 -4.11 -0.83
CA TYR A 199 -21.95 -5.18 -1.75
C TYR A 199 -23.29 -5.81 -1.36
N GLU A 200 -24.03 -6.31 -2.35
CA GLU A 200 -25.28 -7.06 -2.08
C GLU A 200 -25.02 -8.43 -1.45
N LYS A 201 -23.82 -8.99 -1.65
CA LYS A 201 -23.44 -10.34 -1.24
C LYS A 201 -22.07 -10.35 -0.60
N TYR A 202 -21.86 -11.24 0.37
CA TYR A 202 -20.57 -11.46 1.02
C TYR A 202 -19.49 -11.87 0.01
N SER A 203 -19.85 -12.68 -1.00
CA SER A 203 -18.94 -13.05 -2.09
C SER A 203 -18.34 -11.83 -2.80
N GLY A 204 -19.13 -10.76 -3.01
CA GLY A 204 -18.63 -9.51 -3.60
C GLY A 204 -17.62 -8.78 -2.72
N PHE A 205 -17.91 -8.68 -1.43
CA PHE A 205 -16.99 -8.12 -0.44
C PHE A 205 -15.70 -8.94 -0.34
N TYR A 206 -15.82 -10.26 -0.24
CA TYR A 206 -14.69 -11.19 -0.13
C TYR A 206 -13.74 -11.05 -1.33
N ASN A 207 -14.29 -11.12 -2.55
CA ASN A 207 -13.51 -10.99 -3.79
C ASN A 207 -12.79 -9.64 -3.85
N ALA A 208 -13.45 -8.55 -3.43
CA ALA A 208 -12.85 -7.23 -3.44
C ALA A 208 -11.68 -7.13 -2.46
N VAL A 209 -11.84 -7.64 -1.23
CA VAL A 209 -10.76 -7.60 -0.24
C VAL A 209 -9.60 -8.51 -0.64
N GLU A 210 -9.88 -9.71 -1.17
CA GLU A 210 -8.86 -10.63 -1.66
C GLU A 210 -8.05 -10.01 -2.81
N ALA A 211 -8.71 -9.33 -3.74
CA ALA A 211 -8.05 -8.68 -4.87
C ALA A 211 -7.22 -7.45 -4.46
N LEU A 212 -7.72 -6.66 -3.49
CA LEU A 212 -7.06 -5.43 -3.04
C LEU A 212 -5.93 -5.67 -2.03
N CYS A 213 -6.02 -6.73 -1.24
CA CYS A 213 -5.02 -7.01 -0.22
C CYS A 213 -3.63 -7.27 -0.85
N GLY A 214 -2.60 -6.59 -0.32
CA GLY A 214 -1.23 -6.72 -0.84
C GLY A 214 -1.05 -6.16 -2.26
N ARG A 215 -2.00 -5.36 -2.75
CA ARG A 215 -1.92 -4.70 -4.06
C ARG A 215 -2.14 -3.20 -3.92
N SER A 216 -1.48 -2.45 -4.79
CA SER A 216 -1.67 -1.02 -4.90
C SER A 216 -2.37 -0.71 -6.21
N MET A 217 -3.43 0.09 -6.13
CA MET A 217 -4.13 0.59 -7.30
C MET A 217 -3.29 1.67 -7.98
N GLN A 218 -3.15 1.58 -9.31
CA GLN A 218 -2.45 2.57 -10.12
C GLN A 218 -3.19 2.79 -11.44
N LYS A 219 -3.08 4.01 -11.98
CA LYS A 219 -3.59 4.35 -13.32
C LYS A 219 -2.44 4.32 -14.31
N PHE A 220 -2.56 3.52 -15.38
CA PHE A 220 -1.54 3.38 -16.41
C PHE A 220 -1.25 4.67 -17.21
N GLN A 221 -2.08 5.72 -17.05
CA GLN A 221 -1.89 7.00 -17.71
C GLN A 221 -1.46 8.08 -16.71
N SER A 222 -0.15 8.14 -16.40
CA SER A 222 0.57 9.34 -15.94
C SER A 222 2.08 9.08 -15.92
N GLN A 223 2.67 8.71 -17.06
CA GLN A 223 4.09 9.03 -17.31
C GLN A 223 4.11 10.16 -18.34
N LEU A 224 4.20 11.39 -17.83
CA LEU A 224 4.60 12.54 -18.62
C LEU A 224 5.99 12.94 -18.11
N SER A 225 7.02 12.35 -18.71
CA SER A 225 8.40 12.82 -18.52
C SER A 225 8.60 14.04 -19.42
N VAL A 226 8.41 15.24 -18.87
CA VAL A 226 8.90 16.47 -19.52
C VAL A 226 10.35 16.61 -19.11
N GLY A 227 11.26 16.26 -20.03
CA GLY A 227 12.65 16.69 -19.95
C GLY A 227 12.76 18.09 -20.53
N VAL A 228 13.26 19.04 -19.73
CA VAL A 228 13.86 20.26 -20.25
C VAL A 228 15.36 19.99 -20.26
N GLY A 229 15.93 19.85 -21.45
CA GLY A 229 17.37 19.80 -21.62
C GLY A 229 17.94 21.21 -21.60
N GLN A 230 18.84 21.49 -20.67
CA GLN A 230 20.08 22.23 -20.88
C GLN A 230 21.17 21.64 -19.97
#